data_AF-A0A9D9C2J0-F1
#
_entry.id   AF-A0A9D9C2J0-F1
#
_cell.length_a   1.000
_cell.length_b   1.000
_cell.length_c   1.000
_cell.angle_alpha   90.00
_cell.angle_beta   90.00
_cell.angle_gamma   90.00
#
_symmetry.space_group_name_H-M   'P 1'
#
loop_
_entity.id
_entity.type
_entity.pdbx_description
1 polymer ?
#
loop_
_entity_poly.entity_id
_entity_poly.type
_entity_poly.pdbx_seq_one_letter_code
_entity_poly.pdbx_strand_id
1 'polypeptide(L)'
;MVTEDVIKEIYEKFDNPPKDPAELNLPYYIDKLKEYHPMRLDDGVIIVENVEEYSPLRRILVRRLTLVMEFTKYVAFAMPEHIFFFEKHGEGVHLHFCNSRKKPFWKRLLSKIFFRK
;
A
#
# COMPACT_ATOMS: atom_id res chain seq x y z
N MET A 1 -3.04 -7.10 14.41
CA MET A 1 -2.66 -5.82 15.03
C MET A 1 -1.55 -5.20 14.18
N VAL A 2 -1.60 -3.91 13.86
CA VAL A 2 -0.52 -3.23 13.12
C VAL A 2 0.50 -2.76 14.14
N THR A 3 1.74 -3.26 14.06
CA THR A 3 2.86 -2.86 14.93
C THR A 3 3.98 -2.23 14.11
N GLU A 4 4.89 -1.49 14.75
CA GLU A 4 6.06 -0.92 14.08
C GLU A 4 6.95 -1.98 13.41
N ASP A 5 7.10 -3.15 14.03
CA ASP A 5 7.85 -4.26 13.45
C ASP A 5 7.20 -4.78 12.16
N VAL A 6 5.86 -4.89 12.14
CA VAL A 6 5.11 -5.28 10.95
C VAL A 6 5.23 -4.23 9.85
N ILE A 7 5.15 -2.94 10.20
CA ILE A 7 5.33 -1.82 9.25
C ILE A 7 6.73 -1.90 8.62
N LYS A 8 7.76 -2.11 9.43
CA LYS A 8 9.13 -2.27 8.96
C LYS A 8 9.28 -3.47 8.02
N GLU A 9 8.68 -4.61 8.37
CA GLU A 9 8.70 -5.81 7.54
C GLU A 9 8.03 -5.58 6.17
N ILE A 10 6.91 -4.85 6.13
CA ILE A 10 6.23 -4.48 4.89
C ILE A 10 7.18 -3.71 3.97
N TYR A 11 7.84 -2.66 4.48
CA TYR A 11 8.80 -1.88 3.68
C TYR A 11 10.01 -2.72 3.25
N GLU A 12 10.53 -3.60 4.12
CA GLU A 12 11.74 -4.37 3.80
C GLU A 12 11.50 -5.44 2.72
N LYS A 13 10.34 -6.11 2.78
CA LYS A 13 10.00 -7.25 1.92
C LYS A 13 9.30 -6.83 0.62
N PHE A 14 8.50 -5.78 0.65
CA PHE A 14 7.65 -5.37 -0.48
C PHE A 14 8.08 -4.00 -1.02
N ASP A 15 9.37 -3.89 -1.34
CA ASP A 15 9.97 -2.69 -1.97
C ASP A 15 9.63 -2.55 -3.47
N ASN A 16 9.16 -3.62 -4.10
CA ASN A 16 8.87 -3.68 -5.54
C ASN A 16 7.39 -4.01 -5.77
N PRO A 17 6.78 -3.51 -6.86
CA PRO A 17 5.46 -3.94 -7.30
C PRO A 17 5.40 -5.46 -7.49
N PRO A 18 4.22 -6.08 -7.32
CA PRO A 18 4.04 -7.50 -7.60
C PRO A 18 4.29 -7.79 -9.08
N LYS A 19 4.62 -9.05 -9.38
CA LYS A 19 4.86 -9.47 -10.78
C LYS A 19 3.56 -9.49 -11.57
N ASP A 20 2.47 -9.88 -10.93
CA ASP A 20 1.12 -9.83 -11.48
C ASP A 20 0.25 -8.86 -10.65
N PRO A 21 -0.37 -7.83 -11.25
CA PRO A 21 -1.32 -6.95 -10.56
C PRO A 21 -2.49 -7.68 -9.88
N ALA A 22 -2.87 -8.88 -10.35
CA ALA A 22 -3.91 -9.68 -9.73
C ALA A 22 -3.57 -10.09 -8.28
N GLU A 23 -2.29 -10.17 -7.92
CA GLU A 23 -1.81 -10.46 -6.57
C GLU A 23 -2.29 -9.42 -5.53
N LEU A 24 -2.60 -8.20 -5.96
CA LEU A 24 -3.11 -7.15 -5.08
C LEU A 24 -4.58 -7.37 -4.67
N ASN A 25 -5.32 -8.20 -5.41
CA ASN A 25 -6.75 -8.47 -5.20
C ASN A 25 -7.60 -7.21 -4.95
N LEU A 26 -7.35 -6.15 -5.73
CA LEU A 26 -7.97 -4.84 -5.54
C LEU A 26 -9.51 -4.88 -5.58
N PRO A 27 -10.18 -5.63 -6.47
CA PRO A 27 -11.64 -5.67 -6.48
C PRO A 27 -12.23 -6.12 -5.14
N TYR A 28 -11.62 -7.13 -4.50
CA TYR A 28 -12.04 -7.61 -3.18
C TYR A 28 -11.87 -6.53 -2.09
N TYR A 29 -10.71 -5.87 -2.03
CA TYR A 29 -10.46 -4.87 -0.99
C TYR A 29 -11.26 -3.57 -1.19
N ILE A 30 -11.45 -3.14 -2.44
CA ILE A 30 -12.31 -2.00 -2.78
C ILE A 30 -13.75 -2.31 -2.34
N ASP A 31 -14.27 -3.48 -2.68
CA ASP A 31 -15.62 -3.89 -2.29
C ASP A 31 -15.79 -3.97 -0.77
N LYS A 32 -14.78 -4.48 -0.07
CA LYS A 32 -14.77 -4.61 1.39
C LYS A 32 -14.73 -3.26 2.12
N LEU A 33 -14.06 -2.27 1.55
CA LEU A 33 -13.89 -0.95 2.18
C LEU A 33 -15.00 0.05 1.80
N LYS A 34 -15.76 -0.21 0.72
CA LYS A 34 -16.71 0.75 0.13
C LYS A 34 -17.77 1.31 1.08
N GLU A 35 -18.10 0.57 2.15
CA GLU A 35 -19.11 1.01 3.13
C GLU A 35 -18.68 2.28 3.87
N TYR A 36 -17.41 2.37 4.28
CA TYR A 36 -16.87 3.51 5.01
C TYR A 36 -15.89 4.36 4.19
N HIS A 37 -15.37 3.79 3.11
CA HIS A 37 -14.42 4.41 2.20
C HIS A 37 -14.90 4.15 0.77
N PRO A 38 -15.91 4.91 0.27
CA PRO A 38 -16.35 4.78 -1.11
C PRO A 38 -15.16 4.97 -2.05
N MET A 39 -14.88 3.93 -2.84
CA MET A 39 -13.72 3.86 -3.71
C MET A 39 -14.15 3.41 -5.10
N ARG A 40 -13.52 4.01 -6.12
CA ARG A 40 -13.62 3.53 -7.51
C ARG A 40 -12.25 3.34 -8.11
N LEU A 41 -12.12 2.32 -8.95
CA LEU A 41 -10.93 2.10 -9.79
C LEU A 41 -11.20 2.70 -11.17
N ASP A 42 -10.34 3.64 -11.57
CA ASP A 42 -10.44 4.36 -12.85
C ASP A 42 -9.05 4.55 -13.44
N ASP A 43 -8.82 3.99 -14.63
CA ASP A 43 -7.55 4.05 -15.38
C ASP A 43 -6.29 3.80 -14.52
N GLY A 44 -6.32 2.74 -13.70
CA GLY A 44 -5.19 2.39 -12.82
C GLY A 44 -4.99 3.32 -11.62
N VAL A 45 -6.00 4.13 -11.30
CA VAL A 45 -6.06 5.00 -10.12
C VAL A 45 -7.24 4.59 -9.25
N ILE A 46 -6.99 4.37 -7.97
CA ILE A 46 -8.05 4.22 -6.96
C ILE A 46 -8.37 5.62 -6.44
N ILE A 47 -9.65 5.99 -6.49
CA ILE A 47 -10.14 7.30 -6.06
C ILE A 47 -11.02 7.07 -4.82
N VAL A 48 -10.64 7.65 -3.70
CA VAL A 48 -11.36 7.62 -2.42
C VAL A 48 -12.28 8.85 -2.37
N GLU A 49 -13.59 8.63 -2.47
CA GLU A 49 -14.54 9.69 -2.81
C GLU A 49 -14.90 10.59 -1.62
N ASN A 50 -14.87 10.06 -0.40
CA ASN A 50 -15.16 10.77 0.86
C ASN A 50 -13.96 11.56 1.42
N VAL A 51 -12.94 11.80 0.61
CA VAL A 51 -11.76 12.60 0.95
C VAL A 51 -11.77 13.89 0.13
N GLU A 52 -11.36 15.03 0.71
CA GLU A 52 -11.24 16.31 0.00
C GLU A 52 -10.48 16.21 -1.33
N GLU A 53 -10.92 16.94 -2.36
CA GLU A 53 -10.42 16.87 -3.74
C GLU A 53 -8.89 17.00 -3.87
N TYR A 54 -8.30 17.91 -3.09
CA TYR A 54 -6.86 18.21 -3.13
C TYR A 54 -6.05 17.41 -2.11
N SER A 55 -6.69 16.54 -1.34
CA SER A 55 -6.01 15.73 -0.35
C SER A 55 -5.10 14.70 -1.03
N PRO A 56 -3.87 14.50 -0.52
CA PRO A 56 -3.00 13.43 -0.99
C PRO A 56 -3.58 12.03 -0.72
N LEU A 57 -4.60 11.91 0.13
CA LEU A 57 -5.28 10.65 0.43
C LEU A 57 -6.33 10.24 -0.60
N ARG A 58 -6.71 11.15 -1.50
CA ARG A 58 -7.81 10.92 -2.45
C ARG A 58 -7.44 9.98 -3.58
N ARG A 59 -6.19 10.01 -4.06
CA ARG A 59 -5.77 9.31 -5.28
C ARG A 59 -4.61 8.38 -5.01
N ILE A 60 -4.83 7.09 -5.25
CA ILE A 60 -3.83 6.03 -5.09
C ILE A 60 -3.50 5.45 -6.45
N LEU A 61 -2.24 5.56 -6.87
CA LEU A 61 -1.78 4.97 -8.14
C LEU A 61 -1.56 3.47 -7.96
N VAL A 62 -2.32 2.63 -8.67
CA VAL A 62 -2.23 1.16 -8.58
C VAL A 62 -0.82 0.67 -8.89
N ARG A 63 -0.16 1.25 -9.91
CA ARG A 63 1.22 0.90 -10.28
C ARG A 63 2.27 1.14 -9.19
N ARG A 64 1.94 1.90 -8.13
CA ARG A 64 2.82 2.13 -6.98
C ARG A 64 2.52 1.20 -5.81
N LEU A 65 1.42 0.45 -5.85
CA LEU A 65 1.10 -0.54 -4.83
C LEU A 65 2.08 -1.71 -4.94
N THR A 66 2.67 -2.06 -3.81
CA THR A 66 3.54 -3.23 -3.68
C THR A 66 2.83 -4.38 -2.99
N LEU A 67 1.85 -4.07 -2.15
CA LEU A 67 1.05 -5.04 -1.40
C LEU A 67 -0.27 -4.41 -0.94
N VAL A 68 -1.33 -5.20 -0.91
CA VAL A 68 -2.55 -4.89 -0.13
C VAL A 68 -2.78 -6.02 0.87
N MET A 69 -2.90 -5.68 2.15
CA MET A 69 -2.98 -6.66 3.24
C MET A 69 -4.05 -6.29 4.26
N GLU A 70 -4.80 -7.28 4.72
CA GLU A 70 -5.77 -7.08 5.79
C GLU A 70 -5.17 -7.32 7.19
N PHE A 71 -5.48 -6.41 8.11
CA PHE A 71 -5.23 -6.50 9.54
C PHE A 71 -6.54 -6.55 10.33
N THR A 72 -6.45 -6.77 11.64
CA THR A 72 -7.61 -6.87 12.53
C THR A 72 -8.57 -5.67 12.41
N LYS A 73 -8.05 -4.44 12.36
CA LYS A 73 -8.85 -3.20 12.30
C LYS A 73 -8.71 -2.43 10.98
N TYR A 74 -7.71 -2.76 10.17
CA TYR A 74 -7.32 -1.97 9.01
C TYR A 74 -7.12 -2.83 7.77
N VAL A 75 -7.25 -2.24 6.59
CA VAL A 75 -6.64 -2.75 5.36
C VAL A 75 -5.51 -1.80 4.98
N ALA A 76 -4.32 -2.36 4.77
CA ALA A 76 -3.13 -1.61 4.42
C ALA A 76 -2.87 -1.66 2.92
N PHE A 77 -2.71 -0.50 2.31
CA PHE A 77 -2.28 -0.33 0.92
C PHE A 77 -0.85 0.17 0.95
N ALA A 78 0.09 -0.73 0.72
CA ALA A 78 1.52 -0.45 0.86
C ALA A 78 2.13 0.05 -0.45
N MET A 79 3.00 1.04 -0.32
CA MET A 79 3.84 1.59 -1.38
C MET A 79 5.28 1.72 -0.88
N PRO A 80 6.27 1.95 -1.76
CA PRO A 80 7.68 1.96 -1.35
C PRO A 80 8.04 3.03 -0.29
N GLU A 81 7.27 4.12 -0.22
CA GLU A 81 7.58 5.28 0.63
C GLU A 81 6.53 5.53 1.71
N HIS A 82 5.35 4.93 1.58
CA HIS A 82 4.24 5.18 2.49
C HIS A 82 3.23 4.02 2.47
N ILE A 83 2.46 3.89 3.54
CA ILE A 83 1.40 2.90 3.66
C ILE A 83 0.12 3.64 4.06
N PHE A 84 -0.96 3.40 3.32
CA PHE A 84 -2.29 3.84 3.73
C PHE A 84 -2.92 2.75 4.59
N PHE A 85 -3.50 3.12 5.72
CA PHE A 85 -4.31 2.25 6.56
C PHE A 85 -5.75 2.74 6.56
N PHE A 86 -6.64 1.96 5.94
CA PHE A 86 -8.07 2.21 5.92
C PHE A 86 -8.74 1.44 7.05
N GLU A 87 -9.50 2.10 7.91
CA GLU A 87 -10.31 1.42 8.91
C GLU A 87 -11.37 0.53 8.25
N LYS A 88 -11.54 -0.70 8.74
CA LYS A 88 -12.60 -1.60 8.24
C LYS A 88 -13.99 -1.21 8.72
N HIS A 89 -14.06 -0.50 9.85
CA HIS A 89 -15.29 -0.11 10.52
C HIS A 89 -15.17 1.34 11.01
N GLY A 90 -15.21 2.29 10.08
CA GLY A 90 -15.01 3.70 10.34
C GLY A 90 -14.38 4.41 9.14
N GLU A 91 -14.52 5.74 9.10
CA GLU A 91 -14.01 6.60 8.02
C GLU A 91 -12.53 6.97 8.20
N GLY A 92 -11.85 6.42 9.21
CA GLY A 92 -10.45 6.71 9.50
C GLY A 92 -9.50 6.23 8.39
N VAL A 93 -8.70 7.16 7.86
CA VAL A 93 -7.59 6.88 6.94
C VAL A 93 -6.30 7.43 7.54
N HIS A 94 -5.31 6.56 7.75
CA HIS A 94 -4.01 6.95 8.27
C HIS A 94 -2.93 6.76 7.21
N LEU A 95 -2.07 7.77 7.05
CA LEU A 95 -0.92 7.69 6.17
C LEU A 95 0.35 7.56 7.00
N HIS A 96 1.03 6.43 6.88
CA HIS A 96 2.33 6.21 7.48
C HIS A 96 3.43 6.48 6.44
N PHE A 97 4.39 7.35 6.76
CA PHE A 97 5.53 7.64 5.91
C PHE A 97 6.76 6.84 6.35
N CYS A 98 7.46 6.26 5.39
CA CYS A 98 8.72 5.59 5.67
C CYS A 98 9.79 6.63 6.02
N ASN A 99 10.21 6.67 7.29
CA ASN A 99 11.23 7.61 7.76
C ASN A 99 12.66 7.26 7.29
N SER A 100 12.87 6.11 6.63
CA SER A 100 14.19 5.71 6.14
C SER A 100 14.52 6.40 4.80
N ARG A 101 15.00 7.65 4.85
CA ARG A 101 15.52 8.38 3.67
C ARG A 101 16.79 7.78 3.03
N LYS A 102 17.28 6.63 3.49
CA LYS A 102 18.53 6.03 2.99
C LYS A 102 18.31 4.57 2.66
N LYS A 103 18.01 4.26 1.39
CA LYS A 103 18.33 2.94 0.85
C LYS A 103 19.82 2.72 1.08
N PRO A 104 20.27 1.75 1.89
CA PRO A 104 21.69 1.44 1.96
C PRO A 104 22.10 0.96 0.58
N PHE A 105 23.16 1.55 0.05
CA PHE A 105 23.81 1.24 -1.24
C PHE A 105 23.97 -0.28 -1.51
N TRP A 106 23.99 -1.08 -0.45
CA TRP A 106 24.07 -2.54 -0.43
C TRP A 106 22.90 -3.29 -1.09
N LYS A 107 21.66 -2.77 -1.08
CA LYS A 107 20.51 -3.44 -1.76
C LYS A 107 20.69 -3.49 -3.29
N ARG A 108 21.46 -2.58 -3.88
CA ARG A 108 21.72 -2.55 -5.35
C ARG A 108 22.80 -3.54 -5.79
N LEU A 109 23.67 -3.98 -4.88
CA LEU A 109 24.79 -4.87 -5.21
C LEU A 109 24.40 -6.36 -5.09
N LEU A 110 23.53 -6.71 -4.13
CA LEU A 110 23.14 -8.11 -3.90
C LEU A 110 22.06 -8.63 -4.87
N SER A 111 21.20 -7.76 -5.40
CA SER A 111 20.18 -8.14 -6.40
C SER A 111 20.77 -8.62 -7.73
N LYS A 112 22.01 -8.21 -8.06
CA LYS A 112 22.73 -8.69 -9.25
C LYS A 112 23.41 -10.04 -9.07
N ILE A 113 23.57 -10.53 -7.84
CA ILE A 113 24.29 -11.77 -7.54
C ILE A 113 23.32 -12.95 -7.41
N PHE A 114 22.08 -12.71 -6.98
CA PHE A 114 21.13 -13.79 -6.65
C PHE A 114 20.13 -14.18 -7.75
N PHE A 115 20.04 -13.46 -8.88
CA PHE A 115 19.13 -13.79 -10.01
C PHE A 115 19.81 -14.51 -11.17
N ARG A 116 20.77 -15.40 -10.87
CA ARG A 116 21.28 -16.37 -11.84
C ARG A 116 21.04 -17.78 -11.31
N LYS A 117 19.87 -18.34 -11.63
CA LYS A 117 19.61 -19.76 -11.81
C LYS A 117 18.33 -19.94 -12.60
#